data_AF-A0A258RUP0-F1
#
_entry.id   AF-A0A258RUP0-F1
#
_cell.length_a   1.000
_cell.length_b   1.000
_cell.length_c   1.000
_cell.angle_alpha   90.00
_cell.angle_beta   90.00
_cell.angle_gamma   90.00
#
_symmetry.space_group_name_H-M   'P 1'
#
loop_
_entity.id
_entity.type
_entity.pdbx_description
1 polymer ?
#
loop_
_entity_poly.entity_id
_entity_poly.type
_entity_poly.pdbx_seq_one_letter_code
_entity_poly.pdbx_strand_id
1 'polypeptide(L)'
;MTRYEDEKFYNTLKDIWWARMQEMTGIEVAVELAGSKNMLAFMLDVTRRSIDLWIDRGWVPPLRAMQIEKLFGISSSKLLKPEFAIILDFTQLEPTPWRA
;
A
#
# COMPACT_ATOMS: atom_id res chain seq x y z
N MET A 1 -2.03 -9.53 34.27
CA MET A 1 -1.26 -9.13 33.07
C MET A 1 -0.55 -7.85 33.43
N THR A 2 0.78 -7.92 33.53
CA THR A 2 1.60 -6.76 33.90
C THR A 2 1.87 -5.92 32.65
N ARG A 3 2.04 -4.60 32.81
CA ARG A 3 2.34 -3.67 31.69
C ARG A 3 3.53 -4.12 30.83
N TYR A 4 4.49 -4.84 31.42
CA TYR A 4 5.66 -5.41 30.74
C TYR A 4 5.31 -6.60 29.83
N GLU A 5 4.39 -7.45 30.24
CA GLU A 5 3.90 -8.57 29.43
C GLU A 5 3.10 -8.06 28.21
N ASP A 6 2.30 -7.00 28.40
CA ASP A 6 1.52 -6.37 27.33
C ASP A 6 2.41 -5.69 26.27
N GLU A 7 3.45 -4.98 26.71
CA GLU A 7 4.41 -4.32 25.82
C GLU A 7 5.24 -5.34 25.02
N LYS A 8 5.71 -6.42 25.67
CA LYS A 8 6.41 -7.50 24.99
C LYS A 8 5.52 -8.18 23.96
N PHE A 9 4.25 -8.43 24.29
CA PHE A 9 3.29 -9.02 23.38
C PHE A 9 3.00 -8.12 22.18
N TYR A 10 2.74 -6.83 22.41
CA TYR A 10 2.52 -5.86 21.33
C TYR A 10 3.72 -5.80 20.40
N ASN A 11 4.94 -5.64 20.93
CA ASN A 11 6.15 -5.57 20.12
C ASN A 11 6.36 -6.86 19.30
N THR A 12 6.14 -8.03 19.91
CA THR A 12 6.23 -9.32 19.20
C THR A 12 5.22 -9.40 18.06
N LEU A 13 3.97 -9.02 18.30
CA LEU A 13 2.94 -9.01 17.25
C LEU A 13 3.27 -8.01 16.15
N LYS A 14 3.79 -6.84 16.54
CA LYS A 14 4.19 -5.79 15.61
C LYS A 14 5.32 -6.28 14.71
N ASP A 15 6.33 -6.92 15.26
CA ASP A 15 7.48 -7.49 14.54
C ASP A 15 7.04 -8.55 13.53
N ILE A 16 6.18 -9.48 13.96
CA ILE A 16 5.62 -10.51 13.08
C ILE A 16 4.79 -9.87 11.96
N TRP A 17 3.96 -8.89 12.32
CA TRP A 17 3.10 -8.20 11.36
C TRP A 17 3.91 -7.38 10.35
N TRP A 18 4.93 -6.64 10.79
CA TRP A 18 5.82 -5.89 9.90
C TRP A 18 6.62 -6.80 8.98
N ALA A 19 7.15 -7.91 9.49
CA ALA A 19 7.84 -8.89 8.66
C ALA A 19 6.93 -9.40 7.54
N ARG A 20 5.68 -9.78 7.89
CA ARG A 20 4.67 -10.21 6.92
C ARG A 20 4.37 -9.09 5.91
N MET A 21 4.30 -7.83 6.33
CA MET A 21 4.04 -6.71 5.43
C MET A 21 5.15 -6.41 4.43
N GLN A 22 6.41 -6.72 4.76
CA GLN A 22 7.52 -6.52 3.82
C GLN A 22 7.45 -7.47 2.62
N GLU A 23 6.81 -8.63 2.78
CA GLU A 23 6.60 -9.61 1.71
C GLU A 23 5.34 -9.31 0.87
N MET A 24 4.40 -8.51 1.40
CA MET A 24 3.14 -8.20 0.74
C MET A 24 3.29 -7.08 -0.30
N THR A 25 2.55 -7.20 -1.39
CA THR A 25 2.37 -6.13 -2.37
C THR A 25 1.60 -4.95 -1.77
N GLY A 26 1.72 -3.76 -2.36
CA GLY A 26 1.03 -2.58 -1.84
C GLY A 26 -0.49 -2.75 -1.79
N ILE A 27 -1.09 -3.53 -2.71
CA ILE A 27 -2.52 -3.82 -2.72
C ILE A 27 -2.94 -4.79 -1.61
N GLU A 28 -2.11 -5.77 -1.28
CA GLU A 28 -2.37 -6.68 -0.16
C GLU A 28 -2.31 -5.94 1.18
N VAL A 29 -1.35 -5.02 1.32
CA VAL A 29 -1.30 -4.09 2.47
C VAL A 29 -2.57 -3.26 2.56
N ALA A 30 -3.07 -2.73 1.45
CA ALA A 30 -4.33 -1.97 1.43
C ALA A 30 -5.54 -2.82 1.87
N VAL A 31 -5.57 -4.11 1.51
CA VAL A 31 -6.63 -5.04 1.93
C VAL A 31 -6.57 -5.31 3.43
N GLU A 32 -5.38 -5.52 3.99
CA GLU A 32 -5.18 -5.74 5.42
C GLU A 32 -5.59 -4.48 6.22
N LEU A 33 -5.24 -3.28 5.76
CA LEU A 33 -5.64 -2.02 6.40
C LEU A 33 -7.15 -1.74 6.27
N ALA A 34 -7.77 -2.12 5.15
CA ALA A 34 -9.22 -2.07 4.99
C ALA A 34 -9.95 -3.14 5.82
N GLY A 35 -9.24 -4.15 6.32
CA GLY A 35 -9.76 -5.31 7.06
C GLY A 35 -10.36 -6.41 6.18
N SER A 36 -10.74 -6.13 4.93
CA SER A 36 -11.13 -7.16 3.96
C SER A 36 -11.15 -6.65 2.52
N LYS A 37 -11.10 -7.57 1.55
CA LYS A 37 -11.26 -7.26 0.11
C LYS A 37 -12.61 -6.60 -0.18
N ASN A 38 -13.67 -7.01 0.50
CA ASN A 38 -15.01 -6.44 0.33
C ASN A 38 -15.06 -4.99 0.83
N MET A 39 -14.41 -4.71 1.96
CA MET A 39 -14.36 -3.36 2.51
C MET A 39 -13.54 -2.43 1.61
N LEU A 40 -12.39 -2.90 1.11
CA LEU A 40 -11.59 -2.14 0.16
C LEU A 40 -12.38 -1.86 -1.14
N ALA A 41 -13.09 -2.86 -1.65
CA ALA A 41 -13.95 -2.72 -2.82
C ALA A 41 -15.06 -1.68 -2.60
N PHE A 42 -15.70 -1.70 -1.42
CA PHE A 42 -16.71 -0.72 -1.03
C PHE A 42 -16.12 0.71 -0.92
N MET A 43 -14.99 0.87 -0.24
CA MET A 43 -14.33 2.18 -0.07
C MET A 43 -13.87 2.80 -1.40
N LEU A 44 -13.44 1.97 -2.35
CA LEU A 44 -13.01 2.41 -3.67
C LEU A 44 -14.17 2.46 -4.68
N ASP A 45 -15.39 2.08 -4.32
CA ASP A 45 -16.51 1.96 -5.24
C ASP A 45 -16.16 1.13 -6.49
N VAL A 46 -15.69 -0.10 -6.24
CA VAL A 46 -15.36 -1.08 -7.28
C VAL A 46 -15.90 -2.46 -6.92
N THR A 47 -15.90 -3.36 -7.89
CA THR A 47 -16.22 -4.76 -7.63
C THR A 47 -15.07 -5.45 -6.88
N ARG A 48 -15.40 -6.43 -6.04
CA ARG A 48 -14.40 -7.33 -5.41
C ARG A 48 -13.49 -7.99 -6.45
N ARG A 49 -14.03 -8.36 -7.62
CA ARG A 49 -13.28 -8.96 -8.72
C ARG A 49 -12.16 -8.05 -9.24
N SER A 50 -12.37 -6.73 -9.22
CA SER A 50 -11.31 -5.77 -9.55
C SER A 50 -10.16 -5.84 -8.55
N ILE A 51 -10.46 -5.97 -7.26
CA ILE A 51 -9.46 -6.15 -6.20
C ILE A 51 -8.70 -7.46 -6.40
N ASP A 52 -9.40 -8.57 -6.63
CA ASP A 52 -8.77 -9.88 -6.88
C ASP A 52 -7.80 -9.81 -8.08
N LEU A 53 -8.23 -9.17 -9.18
CA LEU A 53 -7.37 -8.97 -10.35
C LEU A 53 -6.11 -8.14 -10.05
N TRP A 54 -6.20 -7.13 -9.18
CA TRP A 54 -5.05 -6.29 -8.82
C TRP A 54 -4.09 -7.01 -7.88
N ILE A 55 -4.61 -7.85 -6.98
CA ILE A 55 -3.79 -8.73 -6.13
C ILE A 55 -3.02 -9.72 -6.99
N ASP A 56 -3.69 -10.41 -7.92
CA ASP A 56 -3.05 -11.37 -8.82
C ASP A 56 -1.94 -10.73 -9.66
N ARG A 57 -2.08 -9.42 -9.96
CA ARG A 57 -1.08 -8.63 -10.70
C ARG A 57 0.01 -8.03 -9.81
N GLY A 58 -0.25 -7.86 -8.53
CA GLY A 58 0.59 -7.14 -7.58
C GLY A 58 0.59 -5.62 -7.72
N TRP A 59 -0.31 -5.03 -8.51
CA TRP A 59 -0.38 -3.57 -8.73
C TRP A 59 -1.79 -3.10 -9.10
N VAL A 60 -2.04 -1.81 -8.91
CA VAL A 60 -3.32 -1.13 -9.20
C VAL A 60 -3.19 -0.05 -10.29
N PRO A 61 -4.29 0.29 -10.98
CA PRO A 61 -4.32 1.41 -11.91
C PRO A 61 -3.96 2.75 -11.23
N PRO A 62 -3.37 3.74 -11.95
CA PRO A 62 -2.88 4.97 -11.34
C PRO A 62 -3.89 5.78 -10.54
N LEU A 63 -5.11 5.95 -11.08
CA LEU A 63 -6.17 6.66 -10.37
C LEU A 63 -6.54 5.97 -9.05
N ARG A 64 -6.46 4.64 -9.00
CA ARG A 64 -6.75 3.84 -7.81
C ARG A 64 -5.60 3.85 -6.82
N ALA A 65 -4.34 3.88 -7.29
CA ALA A 65 -3.18 4.10 -6.42
C ALA A 65 -3.32 5.40 -5.63
N MET A 66 -3.66 6.51 -6.29
CA MET A 66 -3.87 7.81 -5.63
C MET A 66 -5.01 7.78 -4.60
N GLN A 67 -6.08 7.03 -4.86
CA GLN A 67 -7.19 6.89 -3.91
C GLN A 67 -6.76 6.06 -2.69
N ILE A 68 -6.07 4.94 -2.91
CA ILE A 68 -5.56 4.08 -1.84
C ILE A 68 -4.53 4.84 -0.99
N GLU A 69 -3.66 5.64 -1.62
CA GLU A 69 -2.71 6.50 -0.92
C GLU A 69 -3.43 7.51 -0.02
N LYS A 70 -4.50 8.15 -0.50
CA LYS A 70 -5.32 9.07 0.31
C LYS A 70 -6.05 8.38 1.46
N LEU A 71 -6.53 7.15 1.27
CA LEU A 71 -7.29 6.42 2.29
C LEU A 71 -6.39 5.79 3.36
N PHE A 72 -5.23 5.27 2.97
CA PHE A 72 -4.42 4.41 3.83
C PHE A 72 -2.97 4.88 4.02
N GLY A 73 -2.53 5.94 3.33
CA GLY A 73 -1.17 6.46 3.42
C GLY A 73 -0.10 5.59 2.77
N ILE A 74 -0.50 4.61 1.95
CA ILE A 74 0.44 3.75 1.21
C ILE A 74 0.95 4.54 0.00
N SER A 75 2.27 4.72 -0.08
CA SER A 75 2.87 5.46 -1.20
C SER A 75 2.49 4.86 -2.55
N SER A 76 2.07 5.72 -3.49
CA SER A 76 1.69 5.30 -4.85
C SER A 76 2.78 4.50 -5.57
N SER A 77 4.06 4.73 -5.27
CA SER A 77 5.18 3.95 -5.86
C SER A 77 5.12 2.45 -5.54
N LYS A 78 4.54 2.06 -4.39
CA LYS A 78 4.35 0.66 -3.97
C LYS A 78 3.08 0.03 -4.54
N LEU A 79 2.20 0.84 -5.10
CA LEU A 79 0.88 0.44 -5.60
C LEU A 79 0.86 0.30 -7.12
N LEU A 80 1.73 1.03 -7.82
CA LEU A 80 1.74 1.09 -9.28
C LEU A 80 2.51 -0.06 -9.91
N LYS A 81 2.25 -0.27 -11.20
CA LYS A 81 3.06 -1.17 -12.02
C LYS A 81 4.53 -0.70 -11.96
N PRO A 82 5.51 -1.62 -11.84
CA PRO A 82 6.92 -1.26 -11.65
C PRO A 82 7.46 -0.25 -12.68
N GLU A 83 7.03 -0.38 -13.94
CA GLU A 83 7.42 0.53 -15.04
C GLU A 83 7.00 1.99 -14.80
N PHE A 84 5.86 2.22 -14.12
CA PHE A 84 5.39 3.57 -13.77
C PHE A 84 6.00 4.08 -12.47
N ALA A 85 6.30 3.19 -11.52
CA ALA A 85 6.96 3.56 -10.27
C ALA A 85 8.33 4.22 -10.55
N ILE A 86 9.07 3.70 -11.54
CA ILE A 86 10.35 4.26 -11.99
C ILE A 86 10.18 5.73 -12.43
N ILE A 87 9.13 6.06 -13.20
CA ILE A 87 8.92 7.42 -13.72
C ILE A 87 8.62 8.41 -12.57
N LEU A 88 7.81 8.00 -11.59
CA LEU A 88 7.44 8.87 -10.47
C LEU A 88 8.62 9.20 -9.57
N ASP A 89 9.55 8.26 -9.38
CA ASP A 89 10.78 8.47 -8.60
C ASP A 89 11.64 9.60 -9.21
N PHE A 90 11.74 9.66 -10.55
CA PHE A 90 12.49 10.72 -11.24
C PHE A 90 11.85 12.11 -11.14
N THR A 91 10.53 12.21 -10.93
CA THR A 91 9.84 13.51 -10.84
C THR A 91 10.02 14.22 -9.49
N GLN A 92 10.56 13.53 -8.49
CA GLN A 92 10.91 14.11 -7.18
C GLN A 92 12.34 14.66 -7.14
N LEU A 93 13.12 14.48 -8.21
CA LEU A 93 14.36 15.22 -8.40
C LEU A 93 14.00 16.63 -8.84
N GLU A 94 14.37 17.62 -8.00
CA GLU A 94 14.23 19.05 -8.30
C GLU A 94 14.52 19.33 -9.79
N PRO A 95 13.70 20.14 -10.48
CA PRO A 95 13.94 20.44 -11.89
C PRO A 95 15.34 21.00 -12.05
N THR A 96 16.15 20.35 -12.89
CA THR A 96 17.52 20.78 -13.16
C THR A 96 17.52 22.24 -13.62
N PRO A 97 18.31 23.13 -13.00
CA PRO A 97 18.15 24.59 -13.11
C PRO A 97 18.58 25.20 -14.46
N TRP A 98 18.75 24.39 -15.53
CA TRP A 98 19.33 24.85 -16.79
C TRP A 98 18.32 25.31 -17.85
N ARG A 99 17.02 25.44 -17.54
CA ARG A 99 16.16 26.33 -18.35
C ARG A 99 16.24 27.75 -17.79
N ALA A 100 17.32 28.43 -18.16
CA ALA A 100 17.42 29.88 -18.23
C ALA A 100 17.11 30.35 -19.65
#